data_AF-A0A1C4NCA0-F1
#
_entry.id   AF-A0A1C4NCA0-F1
#
_cell.length_a   1.000
_cell.length_b   1.000
_cell.length_c   1.000
_cell.angle_alpha   90.00
_cell.angle_beta   90.00
_cell.angle_gamma   90.00
#
_symmetry.space_group_name_H-M   'P 1'
#
loop_
_entity.id
_entity.type
_entity.pdbx_description
1 polymer ?
#
loop_
_entity_poly.entity_id
_entity_poly.type
_entity_poly.pdbx_seq_one_letter_code
_entity_poly.pdbx_strand_id
1 'polypeptide(L)' 'MAERLPHWFTSSYSGQGGSCVAVATNLVSVTGAVRVCDSKRPEGDVIAFGRSAFTSFLGAVRQG' A
#
# COMPACT_ATOMS: atom_id res chain seq x y z
N MET A 1 -4.46 15.74 19.62
CA MET A 1 -5.00 14.65 18.78
C MET A 1 -3.81 14.04 18.06
N ALA A 2 -3.46 12.77 18.33
CA ALA A 2 -2.35 12.16 17.61
C ALA A 2 -2.78 11.95 16.15
N GLU A 3 -2.16 12.66 15.22
CA GLU A 3 -2.30 12.40 13.80
C GLU A 3 -1.76 10.99 13.52
N ARG A 4 -2.65 10.08 13.12
CA ARG A 4 -2.22 8.74 12.72
C ARG A 4 -1.74 8.84 11.28
N LEU A 5 -0.42 8.93 11.12
CA LEU A 5 0.24 9.00 9.82
C LEU A 5 0.31 7.60 9.16
N PRO A 6 0.38 7.51 7.83
CA PRO A 6 0.59 6.24 7.14
C PRO A 6 1.95 5.65 7.53
N HIS A 7 1.95 4.38 7.96
CA HIS A 7 3.18 3.64 8.20
C HIS A 7 3.49 2.85 6.92
N TRP A 8 4.35 3.43 6.09
CA TRP A 8 4.77 2.84 4.82
C TRP A 8 5.73 1.67 5.03
N PHE A 9 5.46 0.56 4.36
CA PHE A 9 6.40 -0.55 4.26
C PHE A 9 6.49 -1.03 2.80
N THR A 10 7.68 -1.47 2.42
CA THR A 10 7.97 -2.06 1.12
C THR A 10 8.26 -3.55 1.28
N SER A 11 7.97 -4.36 0.26
CA SER A 11 8.27 -5.80 0.30
C SER A 11 9.77 -6.06 0.40
N SER A 12 10.19 -6.99 1.25
CA SER A 12 11.59 -7.46 1.31
C SER A 12 11.99 -8.31 0.09
N TYR A 13 11.03 -8.72 -0.74
CA TYR A 13 11.25 -9.52 -1.94
C TYR A 13 11.51 -8.69 -3.21
N SER A 14 11.52 -7.36 -3.12
CA SER A 14 11.95 -6.52 -4.24
C SER A 14 13.47 -6.57 -4.35
N GLY A 15 14.00 -7.50 -5.18
CA GLY A 15 15.44 -7.62 -5.46
C GLY A 15 16.04 -6.42 -6.22
N GLN A 16 17.02 -6.66 -7.09
CA GLN A 16 17.86 -5.65 -7.78
C GLN A 16 17.12 -4.56 -8.62
N GLY A 17 15.79 -4.57 -8.70
CA GLY A 17 14.97 -3.53 -9.35
C GLY A 17 14.48 -2.41 -8.43
N GLY A 18 14.73 -2.52 -7.11
CA GLY A 18 14.27 -1.57 -6.10
C GLY A 18 12.78 -1.70 -5.76
N SER A 19 12.43 -1.40 -4.52
CA SER A 19 11.04 -1.29 -4.08
C SER A 19 10.34 -0.21 -4.93
N CYS A 20 9.43 -0.60 -5.83
CA CYS A 20 8.63 0.35 -6.63
C CYS A 20 7.28 0.66 -6.00
N VAL A 21 6.87 -0.08 -4.97
CA VAL A 21 5.56 0.08 -4.31
C VAL A 21 5.75 0.05 -2.80
N ALA A 22 5.19 1.05 -2.12
CA ALA A 22 4.99 1.06 -0.68
C ALA A 22 3.50 0.96 -0.35
N VAL A 23 3.18 0.29 0.76
CA VAL A 23 1.81 0.09 1.23
C VAL A 23 1.70 0.55 2.68
N ALA A 24 0.57 1.16 3.05
CA ALA A 24 0.24 1.49 4.42
C ALA A 24 -1.13 0.91 4.79
N THR A 25 -1.14 0.01 5.78
CA THR A 25 -2.34 -0.72 6.25
C THR A 25 -2.79 -0.27 7.63
N ASN A 26 -1.96 0.44 8.40
CA ASN A 26 -2.26 0.91 9.76
C ASN A 26 -3.46 1.88 9.82
N LEU A 27 -3.83 2.48 8.70
CA LEU A 27 -4.98 3.38 8.58
C LEU A 27 -6.28 2.70 8.15
N VAL A 28 -6.25 1.41 7.80
CA VAL A 28 -7.41 0.69 7.26
C VAL A 28 -8.56 0.64 8.27
N SER A 29 -8.27 0.54 9.57
CA SER A 29 -9.30 0.47 10.62
C SER A 29 -10.08 1.76 10.79
N VAL A 30 -9.55 2.90 10.32
CA VAL A 30 -10.21 4.21 10.47
C VAL A 30 -10.62 4.84 9.15
N THR A 31 -9.87 4.58 8.08
CA THR A 31 -10.16 5.14 6.75
C THR A 31 -10.87 4.15 5.83
N GLY A 32 -10.99 2.88 6.23
CA GLY A 32 -11.57 1.82 5.39
C GLY A 32 -10.72 1.42 4.17
N ALA A 33 -9.57 2.07 3.97
CA ALA A 33 -8.77 1.94 2.77
C ALA A 33 -7.30 1.60 3.05
N VAL A 34 -6.73 0.76 2.18
CA VAL A 34 -5.31 0.48 2.05
C VAL A 34 -4.71 1.54 1.13
N ARG A 35 -3.64 2.20 1.59
CA ARG A 35 -2.93 3.18 0.77
C ARG A 35 -1.74 2.54 0.08
N VAL A 36 -1.57 2.85 -1.19
CA VAL A 36 -0.49 2.34 -2.04
C VAL A 36 0.13 3.52 -2.79
N CYS A 37 1.45 3.60 -2.82
CA CYS A 37 2.16 4.63 -3.59
C CYS A 37 3.43 4.06 -4.22
N ASP A 38 4.01 4.83 -5.13
CA ASP A 38 5.31 4.55 -5.69
C ASP A 38 6.40 4.95 -4.67
N SER A 39 7.16 3.98 -4.17
CA SER A 39 8.22 4.26 -3.17
C SER A 39 9.40 5.05 -3.70
N LYS A 40 9.56 5.15 -5.03
CA LYS A 40 10.59 5.97 -5.68
C LYS A 40 10.11 7.41 -5.94
N ARG A 41 8.82 7.69 -5.78
CA ARG A 41 8.20 9.02 -5.88
C ARG A 41 7.38 9.31 -4.62
N PRO A 42 8.02 9.58 -3.47
CA PRO A 42 7.34 9.82 -2.20
C PRO A 42 6.39 11.04 -2.23
N GLU A 43 6.65 12.00 -3.12
CA GLU A 43 5.80 13.16 -3.40
C GLU A 43 4.67 12.88 -4.40
N GLY A 44 4.63 11.67 -4.98
CA GLY A 44 3.63 11.26 -5.95
C GLY A 44 2.27 10.92 -5.32
N ASP A 45 1.30 10.64 -6.19
CA ASP A 45 -0.06 10.33 -5.76
C ASP A 45 -0.16 9.03 -4.97
N VAL A 46 -1.02 9.04 -3.96
CA VAL A 46 -1.38 7.88 -3.15
C VAL A 46 -2.71 7.33 -3.61
N ILE A 47 -2.73 6.08 -4.05
CA ILE A 47 -3.95 5.36 -4.42
C ILE A 47 -4.54 4.72 -3.16
N ALA A 48 -5.83 4.96 -2.92
CA ALA A 48 -6.56 4.38 -1.80
C ALA A 48 -7.51 3.26 -2.28
N PHE A 49 -7.21 2.02 -1.93
CA PHE A 49 -8.05 0.87 -2.23
C PHE A 49 -8.96 0.57 -1.05
N GLY A 50 -10.27 0.48 -1.28
CA GLY A 50 -11.17 -0.09 -0.28
C GLY A 50 -10.74 -1.51 0.09
N ARG A 51 -10.94 -1.90 1.36
CA ARG A 51 -10.49 -3.21 1.89
C ARG A 51 -10.87 -4.38 0.98
N SER A 52 -12.13 -4.47 0.57
CA SER A 52 -12.63 -5.58 -0.26
C SER A 52 -11.96 -5.60 -1.64
N ALA A 53 -11.81 -4.43 -2.27
CA ALA A 53 -11.16 -4.32 -3.57
C ALA A 53 -9.67 -4.73 -3.50
N PHE A 54 -8.97 -4.34 -2.44
CA PHE A 54 -7.58 -4.73 -2.23
C PHE A 54 -7.45 -6.25 -2.02
N THR A 55 -8.34 -6.86 -1.24
CA THR A 55 -8.37 -8.32 -1.07
C THR A 55 -8.64 -9.06 -2.38
N SER A 56 -9.61 -8.61 -3.18
CA SER A 56 -9.90 -9.19 -4.49
C SER A 56 -8.71 -9.06 -5.44
N PHE A 57 -8.05 -7.91 -5.46
CA PHE A 57 -6.83 -7.68 -6.23
C PHE A 57 -5.72 -8.67 -5.85
N LEU A 58 -5.43 -8.82 -4.55
CA LEU A 58 -4.43 -9.80 -4.08
C LEU A 58 -4.80 -11.24 -4.44
N GLY A 59 -6.10 -11.57 -4.42
CA GLY A 59 -6.62 -12.85 -4.89
C GLY A 59 -6.28 -13.10 -6.35
N ALA A 60 -6.58 -12.12 -7.22
CA ALA A 60 -6.28 -12.21 -8.65
C ALA A 60 -4.77 -12.34 -8.91
N VAL A 61 -3.94 -11.50 -8.27
CA VAL A 61 -2.47 -11.53 -8.43
C VAL A 61 -1.86 -12.87 -8.01
N ARG A 62 -2.44 -13.56 -7.01
CA ARG A 62 -1.96 -14.90 -6.59
C ARG A 62 -2.28 -15.99 -7.62
N GLN A 63 -3.22 -15.77 -8.53
CA GLN A 63 -3.60 -16.75 -9.54
C GLN A 63 -2.77 -16.65 -10.84
N GLY A 64 -2.04 -15.55 -11.05
CA GLY A 64 -1.19 -15.33 -12.23
C GLY A 64 -1.87 -14.43 -13.26
#